data_AF-A0A2D8V8S6-F1
#
_entry.id   AF-A0A2D8V8S6-F1
#
_cell.length_a   1.000
_cell.length_b   1.000
_cell.length_c   1.000
_cell.angle_alpha   90.00
_cell.angle_beta   90.00
_cell.angle_gamma   90.00
#
_symmetry.space_group_name_H-M   'P 1'
#
loop_
_entity.id
_entity.type
_entity.pdbx_description
1 polymer ?
#
loop_
_entity_poly.entity_id
_entity_poly.type
_entity_poly.pdbx_seq_one_letter_code
_entity_poly.pdbx_strand_id
1 'polypeptide(L)'
;MSDAKIIISDLARDIVQRGLSVPAIFFLESSKYVSFIGSQFLVFLGPIATCFINNKKFYNFTSILEKKSNIEFLISEIERINLKTK
;
A
#
# COMPACT_ATOMS: atom_id res chain seq x y z
N MET A 1 10.25 -14.68 -11.13
CA MET A 1 9.58 -13.58 -10.39
C MET A 1 9.59 -14.01 -8.93
N SER A 2 10.05 -13.20 -7.97
CA SER A 2 10.02 -13.61 -6.55
C SER A 2 8.57 -13.66 -6.03
N ASP A 3 8.27 -14.55 -5.08
CA ASP A 3 6.92 -14.73 -4.50
C ASP A 3 6.33 -13.40 -3.98
N ALA A 4 7.18 -12.55 -3.41
CA ALA A 4 6.82 -11.20 -2.96
C ALA A 4 6.26 -10.32 -4.08
N LYS A 5 6.81 -10.37 -5.30
CA LYS A 5 6.32 -9.54 -6.43
C LYS A 5 4.96 -10.00 -6.93
N ILE A 6 4.67 -11.30 -6.84
CA ILE A 6 3.35 -11.85 -7.20
C ILE A 6 2.31 -11.31 -6.21
N ILE A 7 2.59 -11.43 -4.91
CA ILE A 7 1.72 -10.91 -3.84
C ILE A 7 1.48 -9.40 -3.98
N ILE A 8 2.53 -8.62 -4.30
CA ILE A 8 2.42 -7.17 -4.52
C ILE A 8 1.57 -6.86 -5.77
N SER A 9 1.70 -7.65 -6.84
CA SER A 9 0.93 -7.46 -8.08
C SER A 9 -0.56 -7.76 -7.86
N ASP A 10 -0.88 -8.78 -7.06
CA ASP A 10 -2.26 -9.10 -6.69
C ASP A 10 -2.87 -7.98 -5.83
N LEU A 11 -2.11 -7.46 -4.87
CA LEU A 11 -2.52 -6.30 -4.07
C LEU A 11 -2.76 -5.05 -4.94
N ALA A 12 -1.87 -4.77 -5.91
CA ALA A 12 -2.03 -3.66 -6.83
C ALA A 12 -3.33 -3.78 -7.65
N ARG A 13 -3.65 -5.00 -8.11
CA ARG A 13 -4.89 -5.29 -8.83
C ARG A 13 -6.13 -5.04 -7.98
N ASP A 14 -6.13 -5.51 -6.73
CA ASP A 14 -7.23 -5.31 -5.79
C ASP A 14 -7.48 -3.82 -5.50
N ILE A 15 -6.41 -3.02 -5.37
CA ILE A 15 -6.48 -1.57 -5.17
C ILE A 15 -7.15 -0.89 -6.36
N VAL A 16 -6.72 -1.20 -7.59
CA VAL A 16 -7.28 -0.59 -8.80
C VAL A 16 -8.73 -0.99 -9.00
N GLN A 17 -9.08 -2.27 -8.80
CA GLN A 17 -10.46 -2.75 -8.93
C GLN A 17 -11.43 -2.07 -7.95
N ARG A 18 -10.95 -1.64 -6.77
CA ARG A 18 -11.74 -0.92 -5.78
C ARG A 18 -11.80 0.59 -6.03
N GLY A 19 -11.15 1.11 -7.07
CA GLY A 19 -11.07 2.54 -7.36
C GLY A 19 -10.19 3.32 -6.37
N LEU A 20 -9.30 2.64 -5.65
CA LEU A 20 -8.49 3.22 -4.58
C LEU A 20 -7.07 3.62 -5.03
N SER A 21 -6.80 3.64 -6.33
CA SER A 21 -5.46 3.91 -6.89
C SER A 21 -4.86 5.23 -6.36
N VAL A 22 -5.62 6.32 -6.42
CA VAL A 22 -5.16 7.66 -6.00
C VAL A 22 -4.85 7.72 -4.50
N PRO A 23 -5.78 7.38 -3.57
CA PRO A 23 -5.47 7.39 -2.15
C PRO A 23 -4.37 6.40 -1.77
N ALA A 24 -4.30 5.22 -2.41
CA ALA A 24 -3.26 4.24 -2.14
C ALA A 24 -1.86 4.76 -2.51
N ILE A 25 -1.69 5.34 -3.70
CA ILE A 25 -0.43 5.95 -4.13
C ILE A 25 -0.04 7.08 -3.17
N PHE A 26 -0.98 7.97 -2.82
CA PHE A 26 -0.74 9.06 -1.87
C PHE A 26 -0.23 8.54 -0.52
N PHE A 27 -0.85 7.51 0.04
CA PHE A 27 -0.42 6.91 1.31
C PHE A 27 0.96 6.26 1.21
N LEU A 28 1.21 5.51 0.13
CA LEU A 28 2.48 4.83 -0.09
C LEU A 28 3.63 5.82 -0.33
N GLU A 29 3.42 6.88 -1.11
CA GLU A 29 4.35 8.01 -1.25
C GLU A 29 4.60 8.70 0.09
N SER A 30 3.53 9.00 0.82
CA SER A 30 3.63 9.67 2.13
C SER A 30 4.48 8.87 3.12
N SER A 31 4.40 7.53 3.11
CA SER A 31 5.24 6.66 3.96
C SER A 31 6.74 6.88 3.79
N LYS A 32 7.19 7.37 2.62
CA LYS A 32 8.59 7.74 2.36
C LYS A 32 9.02 9.01 3.12
N TYR A 33 8.05 9.82 3.57
CA TYR A 33 8.24 11.14 4.20
C TYR A 33 7.63 11.25 5.62
N VAL A 34 7.07 10.17 6.18
CA VAL A 34 6.29 10.15 7.44
C VAL A 34 7.00 10.76 8.66
N SER A 35 8.33 10.87 8.67
CA SER A 35 9.07 11.59 9.72
C SER A 35 8.64 13.05 9.91
N PHE A 36 7.94 13.68 8.94
CA PHE A 36 7.53 15.09 9.00
C PHE A 36 6.06 15.33 9.41
N ILE A 37 5.13 14.38 9.22
CA ILE A 37 3.67 14.57 9.46
C ILE A 37 3.07 13.42 10.32
N GLY A 38 3.90 12.60 10.96
CA GLY A 38 3.47 11.39 11.66
C GLY A 38 2.38 11.59 12.73
N SER A 39 2.41 12.69 13.50
CA SER A 39 1.47 12.88 14.61
C SER A 39 0.03 13.17 14.17
N GLN A 40 -0.17 13.92 13.07
CA GLN A 40 -1.51 14.20 12.53
C GLN A 40 -2.02 13.08 11.62
N PHE A 41 -1.10 12.42 10.93
CA PHE A 41 -1.41 11.27 10.08
C PHE A 41 -1.95 10.07 10.89
N LEU A 42 -1.41 9.82 12.07
CA LEU A 42 -1.90 8.76 12.97
C LEU A 42 -3.33 9.02 13.48
N VAL A 43 -3.70 10.29 13.72
CA VAL A 43 -5.07 10.67 14.12
C VAL A 43 -6.07 10.41 12.98
N PHE A 44 -5.68 10.73 11.74
CA PHE A 44 -6.48 10.44 10.56
C PHE A 44 -6.59 8.93 10.27
N LEU A 45 -5.52 8.16 10.51
CA LEU A 45 -5.50 6.71 10.31
C LEU A 45 -6.20 5.91 11.42
N GLY A 46 -6.52 6.49 12.58
CA GLY A 46 -7.15 5.78 13.70
C GLY A 46 -8.36 4.91 13.33
N PRO A 47 -9.36 5.44 12.58
CA PRO A 47 -10.52 4.65 12.13
C PRO A 47 -10.16 3.52 11.16
N ILE A 48 -9.16 3.76 10.30
CA ILE A 48 -8.69 2.82 9.28
C ILE A 48 -7.92 1.69 9.95
N ALA A 49 -6.95 2.00 10.82
CA ALA A 49 -6.13 1.04 11.56
C ALA A 49 -7.00 0.06 12.35
N THR A 50 -8.05 0.56 13.02
CA THR A 50 -8.97 -0.28 13.81
C THR A 50 -9.73 -1.29 12.94
N CYS A 51 -10.02 -0.96 11.68
CA CYS A 51 -10.68 -1.85 10.73
C CYS A 51 -9.75 -2.99 10.22
N PHE A 52 -8.42 -2.80 10.29
CA PHE A 52 -7.41 -3.76 9.80
C PHE A 52 -6.76 -4.61 10.89
N ILE A 53 -7.12 -4.44 12.17
CA ILE A 53 -6.71 -5.32 13.29
C ILE A 53 -7.49 -6.65 13.21
N ASN A 54 -7.26 -7.43 12.15
CA ASN A 54 -7.59 -8.85 12.13
C ASN A 54 -6.30 -9.63 11.87
N ASN A 55 -5.72 -10.11 12.97
CA ASN A 55 -4.29 -10.12 13.28
C ASN A 55 -3.46 -11.24 12.59
N LYS A 56 -4.00 -11.95 11.58
CA LYS A 56 -3.33 -13.15 11.02
C LYS A 56 -2.83 -13.03 9.59
N LYS A 57 -3.39 -12.14 8.75
CA LYS A 57 -2.85 -11.90 7.39
C LYS A 57 -1.85 -10.75 7.33
N PHE A 58 -1.84 -9.86 8.33
CA PHE A 58 -1.11 -8.60 8.30
C PHE A 58 0.42 -8.76 8.37
N TYR A 59 0.91 -9.68 9.21
CA TYR A 59 2.35 -9.88 9.46
C TYR A 59 3.17 -10.25 8.23
N ASN A 60 2.58 -11.00 7.29
CA ASN A 60 3.28 -11.42 6.08
C ASN A 60 3.37 -10.26 5.06
N PHE A 61 2.38 -9.37 5.04
CA PHE A 61 2.38 -8.18 4.19
C PHE A 61 3.31 -7.09 4.72
N THR A 62 3.34 -6.87 6.04
CA THR A 62 4.22 -5.86 6.64
C THR A 62 5.69 -6.17 6.36
N SER A 63 6.13 -7.41 6.55
CA SER A 63 7.54 -7.78 6.30
C SER A 63 7.95 -7.63 4.82
N ILE A 64 7.01 -7.85 3.89
CA ILE A 64 7.27 -7.61 2.46
C ILE A 64 7.35 -6.11 2.16
N LEU A 65 6.46 -5.30 2.74
CA LEU A 65 6.38 -3.86 2.48
C LEU A 65 7.40 -3.02 3.27
N GLU A 66 8.08 -3.57 4.27
CA GLU A 66 9.20 -2.92 4.98
C GLU A 66 10.35 -2.54 4.04
N LYS A 67 10.53 -3.29 2.93
CA LYS A 67 11.54 -2.95 1.94
C LYS A 67 11.05 -1.81 1.06
N LYS A 68 11.74 -0.66 1.11
CA LYS A 68 11.46 0.50 0.24
C LYS A 68 11.30 0.11 -1.24
N SER A 69 12.13 -0.80 -1.75
CA SER A 69 12.03 -1.29 -3.14
C SER A 69 10.69 -1.95 -3.48
N ASN A 70 10.05 -2.58 -2.49
CA ASN A 70 8.75 -3.24 -2.66
C ASN A 70 7.60 -2.22 -2.62
N ILE A 71 7.73 -1.15 -1.84
CA ILE A 71 6.81 0.00 -1.85
C ILE A 71 6.87 0.70 -3.22
N GLU A 72 8.07 0.97 -3.72
CA GLU A 72 8.25 1.56 -5.07
C GLU A 72 7.63 0.66 -6.15
N PHE A 73 7.89 -0.64 -6.08
CA PHE A 73 7.31 -1.60 -7.01
C PHE A 73 5.77 -1.65 -6.94
N LEU A 74 5.19 -1.61 -5.73
CA LEU A 74 3.74 -1.56 -5.54
C LEU A 74 3.14 -0.29 -6.16
N ILE A 75 3.75 0.88 -5.93
CA ILE A 75 3.29 2.15 -6.52
C ILE A 75 3.29 2.06 -8.05
N SER A 76 4.43 1.65 -8.65
CA SER A 76 4.54 1.53 -10.10
C SER A 76 3.55 0.52 -10.69
N GLU A 77 3.27 -0.58 -10.00
CA GLU A 77 2.28 -1.56 -10.45
C GLU A 77 0.85 -1.03 -10.35
N ILE A 78 0.48 -0.30 -9.29
CA ILE A 78 -0.82 0.36 -9.19
C ILE A 78 -1.00 1.34 -10.35
N GLU A 79 -0.01 2.20 -10.62
CA GLU A 79 -0.04 3.15 -11.74
C GLU A 79 -0.19 2.43 -13.08
N ARG A 80 0.63 1.40 -13.32
CA ARG A 80 0.61 0.61 -14.56
C ARG A 80 -0.75 -0.02 -14.82
N ILE A 81 -1.36 -0.62 -13.81
CA ILE A 81 -2.67 -1.29 -13.93
C ILE A 81 -3.78 -0.24 -14.09
N ASN A 82 -3.73 0.85 -13.33
CA ASN A 82 -4.72 1.93 -13.40
C ASN A 82 -4.72 2.62 -14.76
N LEU A 83 -3.55 2.86 -15.36
CA LEU A 83 -3.42 3.43 -16.71
C LEU A 83 -3.92 2.50 -17.81
N LYS A 84 -3.88 1.18 -17.61
CA LYS A 84 -4.42 0.19 -18.57
C LYS A 84 -5.93 -0.02 -18.46
N THR A 85 -6.52 0.37 -17.32
CA THR A 85 -7.96 0.21 -17.05
C THR A 85 -8.76 1.45 -17.47
N LYS A 86 -8.07 2.59 -17.70
CA LYS A 86 -8.59 3.81 -18.31
C LYS A 86 -8.47 3.74 -19.83
#